data_AF-A0A838QKN7-F1
#
_entry.id   AF-A0A838QKN7-F1
#
_cell.length_a   1.000
_cell.length_b   1.000
_cell.length_c   1.000
_cell.angle_alpha   90.00
_cell.angle_beta   90.00
_cell.angle_gamma   90.00
#
_symmetry.space_group_name_H-M   'P 1'
#
loop_
_entity.id
_entity.type
_entity.pdbx_description
1 polymer ?
#
loop_
_entity_poly.entity_id
_entity_poly.type
_entity_poly.pdbx_seq_one_letter_code
_entity_poly.pdbx_strand_id
1 'polypeptide(L)' 'MRCEDALFRLWEFLDQELGPDEATAVRSHLTSCPHCNTAYCCDRAFLELLARQRSRCAAPLALRRFLENSQSYIDRY' A
#
# COMPACT_ATOMS: atom_id res chain seq x y z
N MET A 1 -7.42 10.94 16.76
CA MET A 1 -7.52 9.51 17.15
C MET A 1 -6.44 9.17 18.16
N ARG A 2 -6.59 8.07 18.91
CA ARG A 2 -5.60 7.60 19.90
C ARG A 2 -4.53 6.73 19.23
N CYS A 3 -3.39 6.54 19.90
CA CYS A 3 -2.29 5.70 19.37
C CYS A 3 -2.75 4.26 19.11
N GLU A 4 -3.53 3.67 20.01
CA GLU A 4 -4.09 2.32 19.87
C GLU A 4 -4.89 2.18 18.57
N ASP A 5 -5.79 3.14 18.30
CA ASP A 5 -6.62 3.14 17.11
C ASP A 5 -5.77 3.30 15.84
N ALA A 6 -4.75 4.17 15.87
CA ALA A 6 -3.87 4.42 14.74
C ALA A 6 -2.99 3.20 14.40
N LEU A 7 -2.47 2.52 15.42
CA LEU A 7 -1.67 1.30 15.25
C LEU A 7 -2.54 0.13 14.80
N PHE A 8 -3.78 0.02 15.31
CA PHE A 8 -4.72 -1.02 14.89
C PHE A 8 -5.07 -0.90 13.40
N ARG A 9 -5.27 0.33 12.90
CA ARG A 9 -5.61 0.61 11.49
C ARG A 9 -4.39 0.78 10.58
N LEU A 10 -3.17 0.58 11.08
CA LEU A 10 -1.93 0.94 10.37
C LEU A 10 -1.75 0.14 9.06
N TRP A 11 -2.05 -1.15 9.07
CA TRP A 11 -1.92 -2.01 7.89
C TRP A 11 -2.97 -1.68 6.82
N GLU A 12 -4.22 -1.48 7.21
CA GLU A 12 -5.28 -1.03 6.28
C GLU A 12 -4.93 0.34 5.68
N PHE A 13 -4.28 1.22 6.44
CA PHE A 13 -3.76 2.49 5.92
C PHE A 13 -2.62 2.27 4.91
N LEU A 14 -1.69 1.36 5.18
CA LEU A 14 -0.58 1.00 4.28
C LEU A 14 -1.10 0.36 2.97
N ASP A 15 -2.12 -0.48 3.07
CA ASP A 15 -2.75 -1.19 1.96
C ASP A 15 -3.78 -0.33 1.20
N GLN A 16 -4.04 0.90 1.67
CA GLN A 16 -4.98 1.86 1.08
C GLN A 16 -6.44 1.38 1.11
N GLU A 17 -6.81 0.63 2.14
CA GLU A 17 -8.15 0.06 2.33
C GLU A 17 -9.07 0.92 3.21
N LEU A 18 -8.52 1.96 3.83
CA LEU A 18 -9.30 2.90 4.65
C LEU A 18 -10.14 3.85 3.79
N GLY A 19 -11.32 4.22 4.32
CA GLY A 19 -12.11 5.33 3.77
C GLY A 19 -11.35 6.66 3.86
N PRO A 20 -11.72 7.68 3.06
CA PRO A 20 -10.97 8.93 2.97
C PRO A 20 -10.81 9.67 4.31
N ASP A 21 -11.86 9.68 5.14
CA ASP A 21 -11.85 10.33 6.45
C ASP A 21 -10.95 9.60 7.44
N GLU A 22 -11.02 8.27 7.45
CA GLU A 22 -10.20 7.41 8.31
C GLU A 22 -8.73 7.48 7.93
N ALA A 23 -8.43 7.43 6.62
CA ALA A 23 -7.07 7.58 6.10
C ALA A 23 -6.49 8.95 6.47
N THR A 24 -7.31 10.00 6.43
CA THR A 24 -6.90 11.35 6.85
C THR A 24 -6.60 11.40 8.36
N ALA A 25 -7.45 10.78 9.19
CA ALA A 25 -7.24 10.71 10.64
C ALA A 25 -5.95 9.96 10.99
N VAL A 26 -5.71 8.79 10.38
CA VAL A 26 -4.48 8.01 10.57
C VAL A 26 -3.26 8.80 10.11
N ARG A 27 -3.29 9.36 8.90
CA ARG A 27 -2.19 10.19 8.38
C ARG A 27 -1.86 11.36 9.30
N SER A 28 -2.88 12.07 9.78
CA SER A 28 -2.69 13.18 10.72
C SER A 28 -1.99 12.71 12.00
N HIS A 29 -2.41 11.57 12.57
CA HIS A 29 -1.81 11.03 13.79
C HIS A 29 -0.36 10.58 13.57
N LEU A 30 -0.09 9.85 12.49
CA LEU A 30 1.26 9.40 12.13
C LEU A 30 2.23 10.57 11.88
N THR A 31 1.71 11.73 11.47
CA THR A 31 2.51 12.95 11.26
C THR A 31 2.81 13.67 12.58
N SER A 32 1.89 13.64 13.55
CA SER A 32 2.04 14.37 14.81
C SER A 32 2.62 13.54 15.97
N CYS A 33 2.62 12.20 15.87
CA CYS A 33 3.02 11.30 16.94
C CYS A 33 4.33 10.55 16.60
N PRO A 34 5.48 10.89 17.22
CA PRO A 34 6.76 10.22 16.92
C PRO A 34 6.76 8.71 17.17
N HIS A 35 6.03 8.26 18.19
CA HIS A 35 5.92 6.84 18.52
C HIS A 35 5.24 6.05 17.39
N CYS A 36 4.06 6.50 16.94
CA CYS A 36 3.35 5.85 15.84
C CYS A 36 4.04 6.06 14.49
N ASN A 37 4.69 7.20 14.28
CA ASN A 37 5.52 7.43 13.08
C ASN A 37 6.65 6.40 12.97
N THR A 38 7.30 6.06 14.08
CA THR A 38 8.36 5.05 14.11
C THR A 38 7.83 3.68 13.66
N ALA A 39 6.68 3.25 14.17
CA ALA A 39 6.03 2.00 13.74
C ALA A 39 5.70 2.04 12.24
N TYR A 40 5.08 3.11 11.76
CA TYR A 40 4.78 3.32 10.34
C TYR A 40 6.03 3.23 9.44
N CYS A 41 7.13 3.88 9.83
CA CYS A 41 8.38 3.83 9.07
C CYS A 41 8.97 2.42 9.01
N CYS A 42 8.92 1.66 10.11
CA CYS A 42 9.38 0.27 10.14
C CYS A 42 8.55 -0.62 9.20
N ASP A 43 7.22 -0.59 9.33
CA ASP A 43 6.32 -1.44 8.53
C ASP A 43 6.40 -1.07 7.04
N ARG A 44 6.51 0.22 6.73
CA ARG A 44 6.73 0.69 5.36
C ARG A 44 8.07 0.21 4.80
N ALA A 45 9.15 0.27 5.58
CA ALA A 45 10.45 -0.23 5.15
C ALA A 45 10.43 -1.73 4.86
N PHE A 46 9.66 -2.50 5.64
CA PHE A 46 9.42 -3.92 5.40
C PHE A 46 8.68 -4.15 4.07
N LEU A 47 7.61 -3.40 3.79
CA LEU A 47 6.91 -3.47 2.50
C LEU A 47 7.81 -3.09 1.32
N GLU A 48 8.66 -2.07 1.47
CA GLU A 48 9.63 -1.67 0.45
C GLU A 48 10.67 -2.77 0.19
N LEU A 49 11.10 -3.49 1.22
CA LEU A 49 11.99 -4.64 1.08
C LEU A 49 11.34 -5.76 0.27
N LEU A 50 10.07 -6.09 0.55
CA LEU A 50 9.31 -7.09 -0.21
C LEU A 50 9.12 -6.66 -1.67
N ALA A 51 8.77 -5.39 -1.90
CA ALA A 51 8.58 -4.84 -3.23
C ALA A 51 9.85 -4.98 -4.11
N ARG A 52 11.05 -4.84 -3.52
CA ARG A 52 12.33 -5.05 -4.23
C ARG A 52 12.53 -6.49 -4.69
N GLN A 53 11.91 -7.47 -4.02
CA GLN A 53 11.96 -8.88 -4.44
C GLN A 53 11.02 -9.19 -5.61
N ARG A 54 10.05 -8.31 -5.92
CA ARG A 54 9.06 -8.53 -6.99
C ARG A 54 9.70 -8.80 -8.35
N SER A 55 10.84 -8.18 -8.66
CA SER A 55 11.57 -8.38 -9.91
C SER A 55 12.10 -9.81 -10.10
N ARG A 56 12.19 -10.60 -9.02
CA ARG A 56 12.59 -12.01 -9.05
C ARG A 56 11.45 -12.94 -9.48
N CYS A 57 10.21 -12.45 -9.46
CA CYS A 57 9.02 -13.20 -9.84
C CYS A 57 8.42 -12.57 -11.11
N ALA A 58 8.84 -13.06 -12.28
CA ALA A 58 8.22 -12.65 -13.54
C ALA A 58 6.89 -13.37 -13.73
N ALA A 59 5.82 -12.63 -14.02
CA ALA A 59 4.56 -13.23 -14.44
C ALA A 59 4.78 -14.07 -15.72
N PRO A 60 4.14 -15.25 -15.85
CA PRO A 60 4.25 -16.08 -17.05
C PRO A 60 3.99 -15.27 -18.32
N LEU A 61 4.77 -15.51 -19.37
CA LEU A 61 4.68 -14.75 -20.63
C LEU A 61 3.25 -14.75 -21.19
N ALA A 62 2.55 -15.87 -21.11
CA ALA A 62 1.16 -15.99 -21.55
C ALA A 62 0.23 -15.00 -20.82
N LEU A 63 0.38 -14.85 -19.50
CA LEU A 63 -0.42 -13.93 -18.70
C LEU A 63 -0.10 -12.46 -19.04
N ARG A 64 1.19 -12.14 -19.23
CA ARG A 64 1.60 -10.79 -19.65
C ARG A 64 1.00 -10.39 -21.00
N ARG A 65 1.10 -11.28 -22.00
CA ARG A 65 0.53 -11.04 -23.34
C ARG A 65 -0.99 -10.93 -23.31
N PHE A 66 -1.66 -11.71 -22.46
CA PHE A 66 -3.11 -11.61 -22.28
C PHE A 66 -3.52 -10.22 -21.77
N LEU A 67 -2.82 -9.70 -20.75
CA LEU A 67 -3.09 -8.37 -20.20
C LEU A 67 -2.81 -7.26 -21.22
N GLU A 68 -1.67 -7.31 -21.92
CA GLU A 68 -1.31 -6.33 -22.98
C GLU A 68 -2.37 -6.26 -24.09
N ASN A 69 -2.85 -7.42 -24.55
CA ASN A 69 -3.91 -7.49 -25.56
C ASN A 69 -5.25 -6.96 -25.02
N SER A 70 -5.55 -7.24 -23.74
CA SER A 70 -6.78 -6.78 -23.07
C SER A 70 -6.77 -5.26 -22.84
N GLN A 71 -5.62 -4.67 -22.51
CA GLN A 71 -5.44 -3.22 -22.38
C GLN A 71 -5.71 -2.52 -23.72
N SER A 72 -5.18 -3.07 -24.82
CA SER A 72 -5.42 -2.54 -26.18
C SER A 72 -6.89 -2.54 -26.60
N TYR A 73 -7.70 -3.40 -25.96
CA TYR A 73 -9.13 -3.49 -26.20
C TYR A 73 -9.91 -2.42 -25.41
N ILE A 74 -9.45 -2.07 -24.21
CA ILE A 74 -10.06 -1.02 -23.37
C ILE A 74 -9.72 0.37 -23.93
N ASP A 75 -8.47 0.61 -24.34
CA ASP A 75 -8.01 1.93 -24.86
C ASP A 75 -8.57 2.29 -26.25
N ARG A 76 -9.37 1.42 -26.87
CA ARG A 76 -10.07 1.67 -28.14
C ARG A 76 -11.48 2.23 -27.99
N TYR A 77 -11.99 2.32 -26.76
CA TYR A 77 -13.30 2.90 -26.43
C TYR A 77 -13.12 4.14 -25.55
#